data_AF-A0A8H6YPG2-F1
#
_entry.id   AF-A0A8H6YPG2-F1
#
_cell.length_a   1.000
_cell.length_b   1.000
_cell.length_c   1.000
_cell.angle_alpha   90.00
_cell.angle_beta   90.00
_cell.angle_gamma   90.00
#
_symmetry.space_group_name_H-M   'P 1'
#
loop_
_entity.id
_entity.type
_entity.pdbx_description
1 polymer ?
#
loop_
_entity_poly.entity_id
_entity_poly.type
_entity_poly.pdbx_seq_one_letter_code
_entity_poly.pdbx_strand_id
1 'polypeptide(L)'
;MSLSNSPIRALLVDPVEEVVRIDAQIAEIELALSQLKEKRALLQAPIDAHKALVSPMRLVPQEILQAIFLSCLPSQHNALIDFNEAPLLLGRVCRHWRSVAYSTPILWSSMHIPPLPERSALPHVLLKQERLVAAWLERSTTCPLSISLFDGFNHATSNPNLGKHLLIL
;
A
#
# COMPACT_ATOMS: atom_id res chain seq x y z
N MET A 1 -2.83 73.21 7.79
CA MET A 1 -3.24 71.81 7.58
C MET A 1 -1.98 71.01 7.30
N SER A 2 -1.46 70.40 8.35
CA SER A 2 -0.36 69.42 8.34
C SER A 2 -0.92 68.11 7.69
N LEU A 3 -0.21 67.14 7.08
CA LEU A 3 1.18 66.68 7.00
C LEU A 3 1.29 65.76 5.75
N SER A 4 2.53 65.48 5.31
CA SER A 4 2.98 64.27 4.58
C SER A 4 2.95 64.23 3.04
N ASN A 5 3.77 65.07 2.38
CA ASN A 5 4.38 64.68 1.10
C ASN A 5 5.81 64.21 1.41
N SER A 6 5.94 62.95 1.84
CA SER A 6 7.18 62.40 2.40
C SER A 6 8.09 61.82 1.31
N PRO A 7 9.43 62.02 1.36
CA PRO A 7 10.43 61.41 0.45
C PRO A 7 10.33 59.88 0.35
N ILE A 8 9.67 59.25 1.32
CA ILE A 8 9.33 57.82 1.34
C ILE A 8 8.54 57.40 0.08
N ARG A 9 7.67 58.26 -0.47
CA ARG A 9 6.88 57.93 -1.68
C ARG A 9 7.75 57.77 -2.93
N ALA A 10 8.84 58.54 -3.03
CA ALA A 10 9.76 58.47 -4.16
C ALA A 10 10.61 57.18 -4.13
N LEU A 11 10.96 56.70 -2.92
CA LEU A 11 11.66 55.43 -2.72
C LEU A 11 10.81 54.19 -3.03
N LEU A 12 9.48 54.34 -3.19
CA LEU A 12 8.55 53.23 -3.44
C LEU A 12 8.23 53.03 -4.92
N VAL A 13 8.62 53.94 -5.82
CA VAL A 13 8.26 53.87 -7.24
C VAL A 13 8.91 52.66 -7.92
N ASP A 14 10.24 52.52 -7.81
CA ASP A 14 10.97 51.42 -8.46
C ASP A 14 10.56 50.03 -7.93
N PRO A 15 10.41 49.80 -6.61
CA PRO A 15 9.90 48.53 -6.10
C PRO A 15 8.46 48.22 -6.53
N VAL A 16 7.60 49.24 -6.69
CA VAL A 16 6.21 49.04 -7.14
C VAL A 16 6.17 48.64 -8.62
N GLU A 17 6.96 49.30 -9.48
CA GLU A 17 7.07 48.91 -10.89
C GLU A 17 7.64 47.49 -11.06
N GLU A 18 8.61 47.12 -10.22
CA GLU A 18 9.18 45.77 -10.17
C GLU A 18 8.13 44.72 -9.79
N VAL A 19 7.31 44.98 -8.77
CA VAL A 19 6.22 44.08 -8.36
C VAL A 19 5.19 43.94 -9.48
N VAL A 20 4.79 45.04 -10.14
CA VAL A 20 3.86 44.98 -11.29
C VAL A 20 4.43 44.11 -12.42
N ARG A 21 5.73 44.22 -12.69
CA ARG A 21 6.39 43.38 -13.70
C ARG A 21 6.41 41.90 -13.30
N ILE A 22 6.69 41.59 -12.05
CA ILE A 22 6.69 40.22 -11.52
C ILE A 22 5.27 39.64 -11.58
N ASP A 23 4.25 40.39 -11.17
CA ASP A 23 2.85 39.97 -11.21
C ASP A 23 2.40 39.66 -12.64
N ALA A 24 2.83 40.46 -13.63
CA ALA A 24 2.58 40.18 -15.04
C ALA A 24 3.25 38.87 -15.50
N GLN A 25 4.49 38.61 -15.08
CA GLN A 25 5.17 37.34 -15.38
C GLN A 25 4.52 36.14 -14.69
N ILE A 26 4.07 36.30 -13.44
CA ILE A 26 3.31 35.26 -12.72
C ILE A 26 2.04 34.93 -13.49
N ALA A 27 1.26 35.94 -13.88
CA ALA A 27 0.02 35.75 -14.63
C ALA A 27 0.26 35.03 -15.97
N GLU A 28 1.33 35.37 -16.68
CA GLU A 28 1.72 34.70 -17.94
C GLU A 28 2.08 33.22 -17.71
N ILE A 29 2.91 32.94 -16.71
CA ILE A 29 3.34 31.57 -16.38
C ILE A 29 2.15 30.74 -15.89
N GLU A 30 1.26 31.30 -15.07
CA GLU A 30 0.06 30.62 -14.60
C GLU A 30 -0.87 30.26 -15.76
N LEU A 31 -1.03 31.16 -16.73
CA LEU A 31 -1.78 30.89 -17.95
C LEU A 31 -1.15 29.74 -18.75
N ALA A 32 0.16 29.81 -18.99
CA ALA A 32 0.89 28.76 -19.71
C ALA A 32 0.81 27.40 -18.98
N LEU A 33 0.92 27.41 -17.66
CA LEU A 33 0.78 26.21 -16.82
C LEU A 33 -0.62 25.62 -16.92
N SER A 34 -1.65 26.46 -16.89
CA SER A 34 -3.05 26.03 -17.04
C SER A 34 -3.26 25.33 -18.39
N GLN A 35 -2.79 25.93 -19.48
CA GLN A 35 -2.87 25.36 -20.82
C GLN A 35 -2.13 24.02 -20.94
N LEU A 36 -0.92 23.92 -20.38
CA LEU A 36 -0.16 22.67 -20.37
C LEU A 36 -0.84 21.57 -19.53
N LYS A 37 -1.46 21.94 -18.39
CA LYS A 37 -2.24 21.00 -17.57
C LYS A 37 -3.45 20.47 -18.33
N GLU A 38 -4.17 21.32 -19.04
CA GLU A 38 -5.31 20.93 -19.86
C GLU A 38 -4.88 19.99 -21.00
N LYS A 39 -3.83 20.37 -21.75
CA LYS A 39 -3.26 19.52 -22.81
C LYS A 39 -2.81 18.17 -22.27
N ARG A 40 -2.18 18.13 -21.10
CA ARG A 40 -1.81 16.89 -20.42
C ARG A 40 -3.04 16.06 -20.08
N ALA A 41 -4.08 16.66 -19.51
CA ALA A 41 -5.30 15.94 -19.14
C ALA A 41 -5.97 15.29 -20.35
N LEU A 42 -6.06 16.02 -21.47
CA LEU A 42 -6.61 15.53 -22.74
C LEU A 42 -5.86 14.32 -23.29
N LEU A 43 -4.53 14.27 -23.13
CA LEU A 43 -3.70 13.15 -23.58
C LEU A 43 -3.64 12.01 -22.55
N GLN A 44 -3.71 12.32 -21.27
CA GLN A 44 -3.61 11.34 -20.19
C GLN A 44 -4.83 10.42 -20.14
N ALA A 45 -6.04 10.95 -20.34
CA ALA A 45 -7.28 10.17 -20.36
C ALA A 45 -7.26 9.02 -21.38
N PRO A 46 -6.95 9.23 -22.68
CA PRO A 46 -6.85 8.14 -23.63
C PRO A 46 -5.68 7.21 -23.31
N ILE A 47 -4.52 7.71 -22.86
CA ILE A 47 -3.40 6.85 -22.45
C ILE A 47 -3.82 5.88 -21.34
N ASP A 48 -4.56 6.35 -20.34
CA ASP A 48 -5.02 5.53 -19.23
C ASP A 48 -6.07 4.50 -19.68
N ALA A 49 -6.98 4.89 -20.58
CA ALA A 49 -7.92 3.97 -21.20
C ALA A 49 -7.22 2.88 -22.04
N HIS A 50 -6.26 3.25 -22.89
CA HIS A 50 -5.50 2.29 -23.69
C HIS A 50 -4.63 1.39 -22.81
N LYS A 51 -3.98 1.93 -21.77
CA LYS A 51 -3.30 1.11 -20.78
C LYS A 51 -4.29 0.13 -20.15
N ALA A 52 -5.49 0.56 -19.77
CA ALA A 52 -6.49 -0.32 -19.20
C ALA A 52 -6.84 -1.49 -20.13
N LEU A 53 -7.02 -1.22 -21.43
CA LEU A 53 -7.26 -2.24 -22.46
C LEU A 53 -6.06 -3.18 -22.67
N VAL A 54 -4.84 -2.66 -22.62
CA VAL A 54 -3.61 -3.43 -22.86
C VAL A 54 -3.14 -4.21 -21.63
N SER A 55 -3.74 -4.01 -20.46
CA SER A 55 -3.42 -4.77 -19.25
C SER A 55 -4.49 -5.81 -18.98
N PRO A 56 -4.29 -7.08 -19.42
CA PRO A 56 -5.31 -8.12 -19.31
C PRO A 56 -5.76 -8.32 -17.87
N MET A 57 -4.84 -8.13 -16.91
CA MET A 57 -5.09 -8.30 -15.48
C MET A 57 -6.06 -7.29 -14.87
N ARG A 58 -6.35 -6.15 -15.53
CA ARG A 58 -7.38 -5.19 -15.10
C ARG A 58 -8.77 -5.51 -15.65
N LEU A 59 -8.86 -6.40 -16.64
CA LEU A 59 -10.11 -6.85 -17.23
C LEU A 59 -10.58 -8.17 -16.62
N VAL A 60 -9.75 -8.82 -15.80
CA VAL A 60 -10.12 -10.03 -15.07
C VAL A 60 -11.19 -9.66 -14.03
N PRO A 61 -12.38 -10.30 -14.06
CA PRO A 61 -13.39 -10.12 -13.02
C PRO A 61 -12.81 -10.43 -11.63
N GLN A 62 -13.31 -9.74 -10.61
CA GLN A 62 -12.79 -9.87 -9.26
C GLN A 62 -12.84 -11.33 -8.76
N GLU A 63 -13.88 -12.06 -9.09
CA GLU A 63 -14.12 -13.45 -8.68
C GLU A 63 -13.05 -14.38 -9.27
N ILE A 64 -12.68 -14.17 -10.53
CA ILE A 64 -11.63 -14.94 -11.20
C ILE A 64 -10.27 -14.62 -10.57
N LEU A 65 -10.01 -13.34 -10.26
CA LEU A 65 -8.78 -12.94 -9.58
C LEU A 65 -8.68 -13.55 -8.17
N GLN A 66 -9.79 -13.61 -7.43
CA GLN A 66 -9.88 -14.29 -6.14
C GLN A 66 -9.60 -15.80 -6.25
N ALA A 67 -10.16 -16.47 -7.26
CA ALA A 67 -9.91 -17.89 -7.51
C ALA A 67 -8.43 -18.17 -7.83
N ILE A 68 -7.80 -17.31 -8.63
CA ILE A 68 -6.35 -17.35 -8.90
C ILE A 68 -5.58 -17.18 -7.59
N PHE A 69 -5.92 -16.16 -6.78
CA PHE A 69 -5.23 -15.89 -5.52
C PHE A 69 -5.31 -17.05 -4.53
N LEU A 70 -6.48 -17.70 -4.44
CA LEU A 70 -6.68 -18.90 -3.63
C LEU A 70 -5.79 -20.06 -4.11
N SER A 71 -5.62 -20.19 -5.42
CA SER A 71 -4.73 -21.19 -6.02
C SER A 71 -3.24 -20.91 -5.80
N CYS A 72 -2.88 -19.69 -5.37
CA CYS A 72 -1.52 -19.31 -5.02
C CYS A 72 -1.17 -19.56 -3.55
N LEU A 73 -2.15 -19.95 -2.71
CA LEU A 73 -1.88 -20.24 -1.30
C LEU A 73 -1.02 -21.51 -1.16
N PRO A 74 -0.18 -21.59 -0.12
CA PRO A 74 0.58 -22.80 0.16
C PRO A 74 -0.36 -23.97 0.45
N SER A 75 -0.07 -25.12 -0.16
CA SER A 75 -0.89 -26.34 -0.04
C SER A 75 -0.42 -27.28 1.07
N GLN A 76 0.83 -27.14 1.52
CA GLN A 76 1.49 -28.08 2.44
C GLN A 76 1.61 -27.54 3.87
N HIS A 77 1.43 -26.24 4.07
CA HIS A 77 1.55 -25.57 5.36
C HIS A 77 0.63 -24.33 5.41
N ASN A 78 0.44 -23.79 6.60
CA ASN A 78 -0.25 -22.52 6.75
C ASN A 78 0.60 -21.38 6.18
N ALA A 79 -0.05 -20.33 5.68
CA ALA A 79 0.65 -19.20 5.08
C ALA A 79 1.64 -18.52 6.04
N LEU A 80 2.86 -18.32 5.57
CA LEU A 80 3.91 -17.64 6.29
C LEU A 80 3.64 -16.13 6.31
N ILE A 81 4.05 -15.45 7.38
CA ILE A 81 4.14 -13.99 7.41
C ILE A 81 5.41 -13.55 6.63
N ASP A 82 5.43 -13.81 5.32
CA ASP A 82 6.51 -13.48 4.39
C ASP A 82 5.96 -12.71 3.18
N PHE A 83 6.65 -11.64 2.79
CA PHE A 83 6.32 -10.85 1.61
C PHE A 83 6.67 -11.51 0.28
N ASN A 84 7.27 -12.71 0.32
CA ASN A 84 7.56 -13.54 -0.84
C ASN A 84 6.57 -14.71 -0.99
N GLU A 85 5.57 -14.82 -0.12
CA GLU A 85 4.54 -15.86 -0.15
C GLU A 85 3.12 -15.24 -0.17
N ALA A 86 2.15 -15.96 -0.75
CA ALA A 86 0.75 -15.58 -0.65
C ALA A 86 0.24 -15.74 0.81
N PRO A 87 -0.66 -14.87 1.28
CA PRO A 87 -1.36 -13.82 0.54
C PRO A 87 -0.60 -12.49 0.41
N LEU A 88 0.47 -12.26 1.18
CA LEU A 88 1.17 -10.96 1.24
C LEU A 88 1.83 -10.57 -0.10
N LEU A 89 2.42 -11.54 -0.81
CA LEU A 89 3.02 -11.35 -2.13
C LEU A 89 2.04 -10.72 -3.13
N LEU A 90 0.77 -11.17 -3.11
CA LEU A 90 -0.27 -10.71 -4.03
C LEU A 90 -0.54 -9.20 -3.86
N GLY A 91 -0.44 -8.71 -2.63
CA GLY A 91 -0.59 -7.29 -2.31
C GLY A 91 0.56 -6.39 -2.82
N ARG A 92 1.65 -6.97 -3.34
CA ARG A 92 2.81 -6.21 -3.84
C ARG A 92 2.77 -5.92 -5.34
N VAL A 93 1.92 -6.63 -6.10
CA VAL A 93 1.87 -6.52 -7.56
C VAL A 93 1.33 -5.16 -8.01
N CYS A 94 0.10 -4.81 -7.60
CA CYS A 94 -0.48 -3.50 -7.88
C CYS A 94 -1.56 -3.12 -6.86
N ARG A 95 -2.06 -1.87 -6.92
CA ARG A 95 -3.12 -1.39 -6.02
C ARG A 95 -4.40 -2.22 -6.13
N HIS A 96 -4.79 -2.62 -7.33
CA HIS A 96 -6.00 -3.42 -7.56
C HIS A 96 -5.90 -4.81 -6.91
N TRP A 97 -4.78 -5.50 -7.13
CA TRP A 97 -4.51 -6.80 -6.51
C TRP A 97 -4.52 -6.74 -4.98
N ARG A 98 -3.91 -5.70 -4.41
CA ARG A 98 -3.94 -5.47 -2.97
C ARG A 98 -5.36 -5.29 -2.44
N SER A 99 -6.17 -4.50 -3.14
CA SER A 99 -7.58 -4.29 -2.77
C SER A 99 -8.34 -5.62 -2.75
N VAL A 100 -8.21 -6.40 -3.83
CA VAL A 100 -8.89 -7.70 -3.94
C VAL A 100 -8.42 -8.67 -2.86
N ALA A 101 -7.10 -8.81 -2.68
CA ALA A 101 -6.53 -9.68 -1.66
C ALA A 101 -7.00 -9.32 -0.24
N TYR A 102 -7.07 -8.02 0.08
CA TYR A 102 -7.47 -7.55 1.42
C TYR A 102 -8.98 -7.71 1.65
N SER A 103 -9.79 -7.64 0.59
CA SER A 103 -11.24 -7.86 0.65
C SER A 103 -11.68 -9.33 0.56
N THR A 104 -10.74 -10.28 0.60
CA THR A 104 -11.03 -11.71 0.43
C THR A 104 -10.61 -12.47 1.70
N PRO A 105 -11.50 -12.60 2.70
CA PRO A 105 -11.15 -13.11 4.03
C PRO A 105 -10.50 -14.50 4.05
N ILE A 106 -10.94 -15.39 3.16
CA ILE A 106 -10.42 -16.75 3.04
C ILE A 106 -8.94 -16.81 2.67
N LEU A 107 -8.37 -15.79 2.03
CA LEU A 107 -6.92 -15.72 1.80
C LEU A 107 -6.12 -15.60 3.09
N TRP A 108 -6.76 -15.13 4.16
CA TRP A 108 -6.18 -14.87 5.47
C TRP A 108 -6.61 -15.93 6.49
N SER A 109 -7.29 -17.00 6.08
CA SER A 109 -7.81 -18.03 7.00
C SER A 109 -6.78 -19.08 7.42
N SER A 110 -5.50 -18.93 7.04
CA SER A 110 -4.40 -19.71 7.60
C SER A 110 -3.21 -18.81 7.90
N MET A 111 -2.48 -19.09 8.97
CA MET A 111 -1.24 -18.39 9.33
C MET A 111 -0.27 -19.34 10.04
N HIS A 112 1.02 -19.19 9.76
CA HIS A 112 2.11 -19.71 10.56
C HIS A 112 2.87 -18.57 11.25
N ILE A 113 2.99 -18.65 12.57
CA ILE A 113 3.71 -17.66 13.39
C ILE A 113 5.15 -18.16 13.60
N PRO A 114 6.16 -17.50 13.00
CA PRO A 114 7.55 -17.92 13.15
C PRO A 114 8.06 -17.70 14.58
N PRO A 115 9.11 -18.42 15.00
CA PRO A 115 9.67 -18.26 16.34
C PRO A 115 10.19 -16.84 16.53
N LEU A 116 10.09 -16.39 17.77
CA LEU A 116 10.77 -15.18 18.20
C LEU A 116 12.29 -15.44 18.15
N PRO A 117 13.08 -14.66 17.37
CA PRO A 117 14.53 -14.86 17.32
C PRO A 117 15.12 -14.74 18.73
N GLU A 118 16.13 -15.51 19.13
CA GLU A 118 16.70 -15.41 20.48
C GLU A 118 17.19 -13.98 20.84
N ARG A 119 17.50 -13.17 19.82
CA ARG A 119 17.85 -11.74 19.94
C ARG A 119 16.65 -10.76 19.95
N SER A 120 15.42 -11.28 19.97
CA SER A 120 14.16 -10.53 19.85
C SER A 120 13.70 -9.80 21.12
N ALA A 121 14.57 -9.67 22.11
CA ALA A 121 14.36 -8.72 23.21
C ALA A 121 14.34 -7.24 22.76
N LEU A 122 14.57 -6.95 21.47
CA LEU A 122 14.43 -5.61 20.92
C LEU A 122 12.93 -5.30 20.64
N PRO A 123 12.34 -4.28 21.30
CA PRO A 123 10.91 -3.99 21.24
C PRO A 123 10.33 -3.81 19.82
N HIS A 124 11.13 -3.31 18.87
CA HIS A 124 10.67 -3.02 17.52
C HIS A 124 10.34 -4.28 16.69
N VAL A 125 11.00 -5.41 16.94
CA VAL A 125 10.75 -6.66 16.23
C VAL A 125 9.43 -7.26 16.70
N LEU A 126 9.21 -7.28 18.02
CA LEU A 126 7.96 -7.73 18.64
C LEU A 126 6.76 -6.92 18.14
N LEU A 127 6.86 -5.58 18.17
CA LEU A 127 5.80 -4.70 17.68
C LEU A 127 5.51 -4.91 16.19
N LYS A 128 6.52 -5.23 15.37
CA LYS A 128 6.32 -5.53 13.95
C LYS A 128 5.54 -6.84 13.77
N GLN A 129 5.92 -7.89 14.49
CA GLN A 129 5.25 -9.18 14.43
C GLN A 129 3.80 -9.07 14.93
N GLU A 130 3.59 -8.42 16.06
CA GLU A 130 2.27 -8.16 16.62
C GLU A 130 1.36 -7.42 15.63
N ARG A 131 1.87 -6.35 14.99
CA ARG A 131 1.12 -5.62 13.95
C ARG A 131 0.75 -6.49 12.75
N LEU A 132 1.65 -7.36 12.32
CA LEU A 132 1.39 -8.25 11.18
C LEU A 132 0.34 -9.31 11.53
N VAL A 133 0.44 -9.88 12.73
CA VAL A 133 -0.56 -10.84 13.25
C VAL A 133 -1.92 -10.16 13.40
N ALA A 134 -1.99 -8.99 14.04
CA ALA A 134 -3.22 -8.24 14.21
C ALA A 134 -3.88 -7.90 12.87
N ALA A 135 -3.10 -7.41 11.91
CA ALA A 135 -3.59 -7.09 10.57
C ALA A 135 -4.08 -8.31 9.78
N TRP A 136 -3.58 -9.50 10.09
CA TRP A 136 -4.03 -10.74 9.47
C TRP A 136 -5.35 -11.22 10.10
N LEU A 137 -5.44 -11.18 11.43
CA LEU A 137 -6.67 -11.49 12.18
C LEU A 137 -7.82 -10.60 11.72
N GLU A 138 -7.57 -9.29 11.63
CA GLU A 138 -8.53 -8.30 11.14
C GLU A 138 -9.05 -8.64 9.74
N ARG A 139 -8.25 -9.26 8.88
CA ARG A 139 -8.67 -9.62 7.51
C ARG A 139 -9.40 -10.95 7.44
N SER A 140 -9.07 -11.90 8.31
CA SER A 140 -9.73 -13.21 8.36
C SER A 140 -11.20 -13.13 8.79
N THR A 141 -11.58 -12.10 9.57
CA THR A 141 -12.94 -11.75 10.06
C THR A 141 -13.93 -12.90 10.30
N THR A 142 -14.49 -13.45 9.23
CA THR A 142 -15.64 -14.37 9.19
C THR A 142 -15.23 -15.81 8.85
N CYS A 143 -13.96 -16.05 8.51
CA CYS A 143 -13.46 -17.37 8.16
C CYS A 143 -12.82 -18.05 9.38
N PRO A 144 -13.12 -19.34 9.64
CA PRO A 144 -12.40 -20.12 10.64
C PRO A 144 -10.89 -20.06 10.39
N LEU A 145 -10.13 -19.65 11.39
CA LEU A 145 -8.70 -19.43 11.25
C LEU A 145 -7.91 -20.68 11.63
N SER A 146 -6.96 -21.08 10.78
CA SER A 146 -5.96 -22.10 11.10
C SER A 146 -4.64 -21.43 11.47
N ILE A 147 -4.23 -21.55 12.74
CA ILE A 147 -2.95 -21.02 13.21
C ILE A 147 -2.01 -22.19 13.51
N SER A 148 -0.79 -22.10 13.00
CA SER A 148 0.31 -22.97 13.42
C SER A 148 1.40 -22.11 14.06
N LEU A 149 2.01 -22.65 15.10
CA LEU A 149 3.15 -22.04 15.79
C LEU A 149 4.37 -22.88 15.48
N PHE A 150 5.55 -22.25 15.50
CA PHE A 150 6.80 -23.01 15.53
C PHE A 150 6.84 -23.91 16.77
N ASP A 151 6.91 -25.23 16.57
CA ASP A 151 7.21 -26.17 17.65
C ASP A 151 8.73 -26.36 17.71
N GLY A 152 9.34 -25.79 18.75
CA GLY A 152 10.78 -25.80 18.96
C GLY A 152 11.32 -27.09 19.57
N PHE A 153 10.50 -28.12 19.80
CA PHE A 153 10.96 -29.37 20.41
C PHE A 153 11.40 -30.41 19.37
N ASN A 154 12.55 -30.15 18.73
CA ASN A 154 13.32 -31.23 18.10
C ASN A 154 14.13 -31.98 19.18
N HIS A 155 13.51 -32.93 19.87
CA HIS A 155 14.24 -34.14 20.24
C HIS A 155 14.00 -35.17 19.14
N ALA A 156 15.10 -35.65 18.58
CA ALA A 156 15.14 -36.71 17.58
C ALA A 156 14.08 -37.79 17.85
N THR A 157 13.07 -37.88 16.99
CA THR A 157 12.46 -39.12 16.49
C THR A 157 11.26 -38.77 15.59
N SER A 158 11.47 -38.99 14.30
CA SER A 158 10.49 -39.36 13.28
C SER A 158 8.99 -39.28 13.63
N ASN A 159 8.32 -38.19 13.22
CA ASN A 159 7.00 -38.28 12.56
C ASN A 159 6.60 -36.93 11.94
N PRO A 160 6.43 -36.80 10.61
CA PRO A 160 6.00 -35.54 9.97
C PRO A 160 4.50 -35.21 10.16
N ASN A 161 3.82 -35.84 11.12
CA ASN A 161 2.36 -35.76 11.28
C ASN A 161 1.88 -35.27 12.66
N LEU A 162 2.74 -34.79 13.55
CA LEU A 162 2.32 -34.25 14.84
C LEU A 162 2.66 -32.77 14.93
N GLY A 163 1.62 -31.93 15.08
CA GLY A 163 1.74 -30.48 15.13
C GLY A 163 0.56 -29.71 14.57
N LYS A 164 -0.57 -30.35 14.27
CA LYS A 164 -1.84 -29.65 13.99
C LYS A 164 -2.51 -29.29 15.32
N HIS A 165 -2.01 -28.26 16.01
CA HIS A 165 -2.84 -27.58 17.00
C HIS A 165 -3.86 -26.74 16.25
N LEU A 166 -5.04 -27.31 15.98
CA LEU A 166 -6.22 -26.54 15.58
C LEU A 166 -6.67 -25.70 16.78
N LEU A 167 -6.30 -24.43 16.80
CA LEU A 167 -7.11 -23.42 17.48
C LEU A 167 -8.08 -22.88 16.43
N ILE A 168 -9.31 -23.40 16.44
CA ILE A 168 -10.44 -22.77 15.75
C ILE A 168 -10.88 -21.63 16.67
N LEU A 169 -10.58 -20.40 16.27
CA LEU A 169 -11.21 -19.18 16.81
C LEU A 169 -12.25 -18.67 15.81
#